data_AF-A0A1Y2RD43-F1
#
_entry.id   AF-A0A1Y2RD43-F1
#
_cell.length_a   1.000
_cell.length_b   1.000
_cell.length_c   1.000
_cell.angle_alpha   90.00
_cell.angle_beta   90.00
_cell.angle_gamma   90.00
#
_symmetry.space_group_name_H-M   'P 1'
#
loop_
_entity.id
_entity.type
_entity.pdbx_description
1 polymer ?
#
loop_
_entity_poly.entity_id
_entity_poly.type
_entity_poly.pdbx_seq_one_letter_code
_entity_poly.pdbx_strand_id
1 'polypeptide(L)'
;MKKNKHSILLLPIIVLLYAALYIATSYSVPCEGDCERVSRVSEKLRANKSYVNGAYRCTNIQGSDTLCIYVKDTIGVDWSRLADTTCLIAQENGLLQQKIFVIKNAVFPNDTVARKICP
;
A
#
# COMPACT_ATOMS: atom_id res chain seq x y z
N MET A 1 11.18 -45.82 -35.09
CA MET A 1 10.82 -44.44 -34.65
C MET A 1 11.45 -44.16 -33.29
N LYS A 2 12.54 -43.38 -33.24
CA LYS A 2 13.22 -42.98 -31.99
C LYS A 2 12.36 -41.92 -31.29
N LYS A 3 11.62 -42.29 -30.24
CA LYS A 3 10.94 -41.30 -29.38
C LYS A 3 12.02 -40.51 -28.64
N ASN A 4 12.20 -39.25 -29.02
CA ASN A 4 13.11 -38.30 -28.37
C ASN A 4 12.65 -38.08 -26.92
N LYS A 5 13.20 -38.87 -25.98
CA LYS A 5 12.96 -38.77 -24.53
C LYS A 5 13.26 -37.37 -23.96
N HIS A 6 14.02 -36.54 -24.68
CA HIS A 6 14.32 -35.16 -24.29
C HIS A 6 13.10 -34.23 -24.31
N SER A 7 12.06 -34.53 -25.10
CA SER A 7 10.90 -33.65 -25.22
C SER A 7 9.97 -33.73 -23.99
N ILE A 8 9.97 -34.85 -23.27
CA ILE A 8 9.12 -35.06 -22.09
C ILE A 8 9.67 -34.31 -20.86
N LEU A 9 10.98 -34.05 -20.81
CA LEU A 9 11.65 -33.39 -19.68
C LEU A 9 11.66 -31.85 -19.78
N LEU A 10 11.39 -31.28 -20.95
CA LEU A 10 11.37 -29.83 -21.16
C LEU A 10 10.16 -29.16 -20.50
N LEU A 11 8.99 -29.80 -20.57
CA LEU A 11 7.74 -29.29 -19.99
C LEU A 11 7.80 -29.02 -18.48
N PRO A 12 8.26 -29.95 -17.62
CA PRO A 12 8.34 -29.68 -16.18
C PRO A 12 9.36 -28.58 -15.85
N ILE A 13 10.44 -28.46 -16.61
CA ILE A 13 11.45 -27.40 -16.42
C ILE A 13 10.86 -26.02 -16.73
N ILE A 14 10.08 -25.90 -17.81
CA ILE A 14 9.41 -24.65 -18.19
C ILE A 14 8.39 -24.24 -17.12
N VAL A 15 7.60 -25.19 -16.60
CA VAL A 15 6.63 -24.91 -15.53
C VAL A 15 7.32 -24.47 -14.23
N LEU A 16 8.44 -25.12 -13.86
CA LEU A 16 9.25 -24.74 -12.70
C LEU A 16 9.84 -23.33 -12.83
N LEU A 17 10.40 -23.00 -14.00
CA LEU A 17 10.92 -21.65 -14.27
C LEU A 17 9.82 -20.60 -14.22
N TYR A 18 8.64 -20.89 -14.77
CA TYR A 18 7.50 -19.98 -14.74
C TYR A 18 6.99 -19.76 -13.31
N ALA A 19 6.90 -20.82 -12.50
CA ALA A 19 6.54 -20.72 -11.09
C ALA A 19 7.56 -19.91 -10.28
N ALA A 20 8.86 -20.12 -10.52
CA ALA A 20 9.92 -19.35 -9.86
C ALA A 20 9.87 -17.87 -10.24
N LEU A 21 9.68 -17.55 -11.52
CA LEU A 21 9.50 -16.17 -12.00
C LEU A 21 8.23 -15.54 -11.43
N TYR A 22 7.12 -16.29 -11.38
CA TYR A 22 5.88 -15.82 -10.80
C TYR A 22 6.05 -15.50 -9.32
N ILE A 23 6.69 -16.38 -8.54
CA ILE A 23 6.98 -16.12 -7.11
C ILE A 23 7.87 -14.88 -6.99
N ALA A 24 8.96 -14.81 -7.74
CA ALA A 24 9.91 -13.68 -7.68
C ALA A 24 9.27 -12.33 -8.09
N THR A 25 8.30 -12.34 -9.01
CA THR A 25 7.62 -11.13 -9.49
C THR A 25 6.30 -10.84 -8.76
N SER A 26 5.75 -11.80 -8.02
CA SER A 26 4.55 -11.61 -7.19
C SER A 26 4.81 -10.77 -5.94
N TYR A 27 6.07 -10.67 -5.49
CA TYR A 27 6.45 -9.75 -4.43
C TYR A 27 6.66 -8.34 -4.98
N SER A 28 5.71 -7.46 -4.67
CA SER A 28 5.79 -6.03 -4.95
C SER A 28 6.82 -5.36 -4.05
N VAL A 29 8.12 -5.53 -4.32
CA VAL A 29 9.23 -5.04 -3.48
C VAL A 29 9.26 -5.74 -2.10
N PRO A 30 10.40 -6.24 -1.58
CA PRO A 30 10.45 -6.77 -0.22
C PRO A 30 10.22 -5.62 0.76
N CYS A 31 8.95 -5.41 1.09
CA CYS A 31 8.46 -4.37 1.96
C CYS A 31 8.22 -5.05 3.30
N GLU A 32 9.24 -5.08 4.16
CA GLU A 32 9.18 -5.71 5.48
C GLU A 32 8.94 -4.65 6.57
N GLY A 33 8.39 -5.08 7.71
CA GLY A 33 8.25 -4.24 8.91
C GLY A 33 7.32 -3.05 8.71
N ASP A 34 7.84 -1.83 8.89
CA ASP A 34 7.07 -0.58 8.78
C ASP A 34 6.47 -0.40 7.39
N CYS A 35 7.25 -0.70 6.35
CA CYS A 35 6.82 -0.61 4.96
C CYS A 35 5.57 -1.48 4.73
N GLU A 36 5.62 -2.73 5.19
CA GLU A 36 4.52 -3.69 5.02
C GLU A 36 3.23 -3.17 5.65
N ARG A 37 3.34 -2.67 6.89
CA ARG A 37 2.20 -2.14 7.64
C ARG A 37 1.58 -0.93 6.94
N VAL A 38 2.40 -0.01 6.45
CA VAL A 38 1.94 1.16 5.67
C VAL A 38 1.28 0.73 4.37
N SER A 39 1.83 -0.27 3.66
CA SER A 39 1.22 -0.81 2.43
C SER A 39 -0.16 -1.40 2.71
N ARG A 40 -0.30 -2.22 3.76
CA ARG A 40 -1.61 -2.77 4.16
C ARG A 40 -2.62 -1.69 4.51
N VAL A 41 -2.20 -0.61 5.20
CA VAL A 41 -3.05 0.55 5.48
C VAL A 41 -3.50 1.23 4.18
N SER A 42 -2.55 1.47 3.25
CA SER A 42 -2.82 2.06 1.94
C SER A 42 -3.84 1.24 1.13
N GLU A 43 -3.65 -0.08 1.08
CA GLU A 43 -4.54 -1.01 0.39
C GLU A 43 -5.93 -1.03 1.01
N LYS A 44 -6.05 -1.16 2.33
CA LYS A 44 -7.34 -1.12 3.04
C LYS A 44 -8.09 0.20 2.80
N LEU A 45 -7.39 1.33 2.80
CA LEU A 45 -8.02 2.63 2.52
C LEU A 45 -8.50 2.74 1.08
N ARG A 46 -7.69 2.31 0.10
CA ARG A 46 -8.05 2.33 -1.32
C ARG A 46 -9.20 1.37 -1.64
N ALA A 47 -9.26 0.22 -0.97
CA ALA A 47 -10.35 -0.74 -1.10
C ALA A 47 -11.68 -0.18 -0.56
N ASN A 48 -11.64 0.58 0.53
CA ASN A 48 -12.84 1.16 1.14
C ASN A 48 -13.28 2.48 0.51
N LYS A 49 -12.35 3.28 -0.03
CA LYS A 49 -12.57 4.67 -0.48
C LYS A 49 -11.90 4.94 -1.82
N SER A 50 -12.69 5.04 -2.89
CA SER A 50 -12.23 5.26 -4.27
C SER A 50 -11.54 6.61 -4.53
N TYR A 51 -11.72 7.58 -3.61
CA TYR A 51 -11.07 8.89 -3.65
C TYR A 51 -9.70 8.90 -2.96
N VAL A 52 -9.27 7.80 -2.34
CA VAL A 52 -7.92 7.67 -1.77
C VAL A 52 -6.97 7.19 -2.87
N ASN A 53 -5.86 7.92 -3.07
CA ASN A 53 -4.79 7.54 -3.98
C ASN A 53 -3.80 6.58 -3.30
N GLY A 54 -3.50 6.81 -2.02
CA GLY A 54 -2.65 5.93 -1.22
C GLY A 54 -2.25 6.56 0.12
N ALA A 55 -1.62 5.74 0.97
CA ALA A 55 -1.05 6.14 2.26
C ALA A 55 0.47 5.90 2.26
N TYR A 56 1.23 6.87 2.77
CA TYR A 56 2.69 6.81 2.82
C TYR A 56 3.21 7.51 4.09
N ARG A 57 4.47 7.29 4.45
CA ARG A 57 5.14 8.15 5.44
C ARG A 57 5.30 9.56 4.85
N CYS A 58 4.93 10.60 5.60
CA CYS A 58 5.00 11.99 5.11
C CYS A 58 6.43 12.45 4.78
N THR A 59 7.39 11.88 5.48
CA THR A 59 8.81 11.93 5.17
C THR A 59 9.24 10.51 4.88
N ASN A 60 10.05 10.26 3.85
CA ASN A 60 10.56 8.93 3.47
C ASN A 60 11.56 8.34 4.49
N ILE A 61 11.37 8.64 5.77
CA ILE A 61 12.12 8.15 6.91
C ILE A 61 11.30 6.99 7.47
N GLN A 62 11.86 5.78 7.44
CA GLN A 62 11.26 4.61 8.09
C GLN A 62 11.03 4.92 9.58
N GLY A 63 9.84 4.58 10.10
CA GLY A 63 9.49 4.84 11.50
C GLY A 63 9.07 6.29 11.82
N SER A 64 8.83 7.15 10.82
CA SER A 64 8.19 8.45 11.06
C SER A 64 6.77 8.24 11.57
N ASP A 65 6.39 8.80 12.72
CA ASP A 65 5.02 8.68 13.23
C ASP A 65 3.98 9.43 12.40
N THR A 66 4.33 10.00 11.25
CA THR A 66 3.39 10.76 10.42
C THR A 66 3.02 10.01 9.14
N LEU A 67 1.72 9.73 8.96
CA LEU A 67 1.13 9.14 7.75
C LEU A 67 0.43 10.20 6.91
N CYS A 68 0.80 10.25 5.64
CA CYS A 68 0.22 11.11 4.62
C CYS A 68 -0.73 10.30 3.75
N ILE A 69 -2.01 10.67 3.78
CA ILE A 69 -3.08 10.07 3.00
C ILE A 69 -3.38 10.98 1.83
N TYR A 70 -2.94 10.59 0.64
CA TYR A 70 -3.20 11.36 -0.57
C TYR A 70 -4.58 11.04 -1.10
N VAL A 71 -5.37 12.09 -1.33
CA VAL A 71 -6.75 11.98 -1.81
C VAL A 71 -6.93 12.79 -3.10
N LYS A 72 -7.90 12.35 -3.90
CA LYS A 72 -8.41 13.11 -5.06
C LYS A 72 -9.18 14.32 -4.55
N ASP A 73 -9.19 15.39 -5.34
CA ASP A 73 -10.04 16.54 -5.04
C ASP A 73 -11.51 16.16 -5.24
N THR A 74 -12.19 15.90 -4.13
CA THR A 74 -13.57 15.39 -4.10
C THR A 74 -14.40 16.26 -3.18
N ILE A 75 -15.56 16.71 -3.64
CA ILE A 75 -16.48 17.55 -2.86
C ILE A 75 -17.38 16.65 -2.00
N GLY A 76 -17.80 17.15 -0.83
CA GLY A 76 -18.73 16.45 0.05
C GLY A 76 -18.14 15.28 0.84
N VAL A 77 -16.81 15.14 0.83
CA VAL A 77 -16.11 14.15 1.66
C VAL A 77 -15.80 14.73 3.03
N ASP A 78 -16.18 13.99 4.07
CA ASP A 78 -15.75 14.26 5.43
C ASP A 78 -14.31 13.78 5.65
N TRP A 79 -13.36 14.69 5.49
CA TRP A 79 -11.94 14.43 5.66
C TRP A 79 -11.56 14.10 7.11
N SER A 80 -12.32 14.61 8.09
CA SER A 80 -12.09 14.30 9.51
C SER A 80 -12.41 12.85 9.80
N ARG A 81 -13.58 12.38 9.33
CA ARG A 81 -13.96 10.96 9.42
C ARG A 81 -13.01 10.04 8.67
N LEU A 82 -12.45 10.48 7.53
CA LEU A 82 -11.40 9.72 6.86
C LEU A 82 -10.15 9.58 7.74
N ALA A 83 -9.73 10.65 8.42
CA ALA A 83 -8.60 10.61 9.33
C ALA A 83 -8.85 9.68 10.52
N ASP A 84 -10.06 9.67 11.09
CA ASP A 84 -10.46 8.73 12.15
C ASP A 84 -10.43 7.28 11.66
N THR A 85 -10.97 7.03 10.47
CA THR A 85 -10.93 5.70 9.83
C THR A 85 -9.49 5.25 9.59
N THR A 86 -8.63 6.17 9.18
CA THR A 86 -7.21 5.91 8.99
C THR A 86 -6.53 5.55 10.31
N CYS A 87 -6.85 6.22 11.41
CA CYS A 87 -6.32 5.87 12.73
C CYS A 87 -6.69 4.45 13.15
N LEU A 88 -7.95 4.06 12.99
CA LEU A 88 -8.41 2.70 13.30
C LEU A 88 -7.64 1.66 12.47
N ILE A 89 -7.56 1.89 11.15
CA ILE A 89 -6.85 0.97 10.24
C ILE A 89 -5.35 0.92 10.56
N ALA A 90 -4.72 2.04 10.90
CA ALA A 90 -3.30 2.10 11.28
C ALA A 90 -3.05 1.29 12.56
N GLN A 91 -3.90 1.47 13.58
CA GLN A 91 -3.81 0.75 14.84
C GLN A 91 -4.00 -0.77 14.65
N GLU A 92 -4.98 -1.20 13.86
CA GLU A 92 -5.19 -2.61 13.48
C GLU A 92 -3.96 -3.25 12.81
N ASN A 93 -3.13 -2.44 12.15
CA ASN A 93 -1.91 -2.89 11.48
C ASN A 93 -0.65 -2.65 12.33
N GLY A 94 -0.79 -2.32 13.62
CA GLY A 94 0.35 -2.16 14.53
C GLY A 94 1.14 -0.87 14.33
N LEU A 95 0.51 0.17 13.78
CA LEU A 95 1.04 1.53 13.74
C LEU A 95 0.32 2.37 14.81
N LEU A 96 0.97 2.57 15.95
CA LEU A 96 0.42 3.28 17.11
C LEU A 96 0.83 4.76 17.11
N GLN A 97 0.04 5.64 17.73
CA GLN A 97 0.40 7.06 17.94
C GLN A 97 0.70 7.86 16.65
N GLN A 98 0.05 7.47 15.56
CA GLN A 98 0.30 8.06 14.25
C GLN A 98 -0.33 9.45 14.13
N LYS A 99 0.39 10.39 13.54
CA LYS A 99 -0.12 11.68 13.06
C LYS A 99 -0.61 11.49 11.62
N ILE A 100 -1.90 11.61 11.39
CA ILE A 100 -2.49 11.49 10.06
C ILE A 100 -2.64 12.86 9.43
N PHE A 101 -2.09 13.05 8.24
CA PHE A 101 -2.36 14.19 7.37
C PHE A 101 -3.11 13.70 6.13
N VAL A 102 -4.30 14.24 5.90
CA VAL A 102 -5.05 14.02 4.66
C VAL A 102 -4.69 15.14 3.69
N ILE A 103 -4.17 14.80 2.52
CA ILE A 103 -3.57 15.73 1.58
C ILE A 103 -4.25 15.64 0.21
N LYS A 104 -4.71 16.76 -0.32
CA LYS A 104 -5.21 16.84 -1.70
C LYS A 104 -4.05 16.76 -2.68
N ASN A 105 -4.08 15.76 -3.57
CA ASN A 105 -3.04 15.49 -4.56
C ASN A 105 -3.25 16.22 -5.91
N ALA A 106 -4.12 17.22 -5.95
CA ALA A 106 -4.56 17.86 -7.20
C ALA A 106 -4.01 19.28 -7.40
N VAL A 107 -3.46 19.91 -6.36
CA VAL A 107 -3.04 21.32 -6.39
C VAL A 107 -1.66 21.42 -5.74
N PHE A 108 -0.74 22.13 -6.41
CA PHE A 108 0.53 22.53 -5.82
C PHE A 108 0.42 23.99 -5.35
N PRO A 109 0.74 24.32 -4.09
CA PRO A 109 1.21 23.42 -3.04
C PRO A 109 0.11 22.49 -2.53
N ASN A 110 0.51 21.27 -2.15
CA ASN A 110 -0.37 20.26 -1.58
C ASN A 110 -1.09 20.81 -0.32
N ASP A 111 -2.41 20.78 -0.32
CA ASP A 111 -3.21 21.27 0.80
C ASP A 111 -3.58 20.14 1.79
N THR A 112 -3.38 20.40 3.08
CA THR A 112 -3.74 19.46 4.15
C THR A 112 -5.16 19.74 4.60
N VAL A 113 -6.08 18.88 4.23
CA VAL A 113 -7.52 19.06 4.46
C VAL A 113 -8.01 18.50 5.79
N ALA A 114 -7.24 17.60 6.40
CA ALA A 114 -7.50 17.13 7.76
C ALA A 114 -6.20 16.69 8.44
N ARG A 115 -6.17 16.84 9.76
CA ARG A 115 -5.10 16.37 10.62
C ARG A 115 -5.69 15.63 11.82
N LYS A 116 -5.07 14.51 12.20
CA LYS A 116 -5.47 13.74 13.38
C LYS A 116 -4.24 13.17 14.09
N ILE A 117 -4.31 13.09 15.41
CA ILE A 117 -3.35 12.32 16.21
C ILE A 117 -4.10 11.08 16.68
N CYS A 118 -3.60 9.90 16.31
CA CYS A 118 -4.15 8.63 16.71
C CYS A 118 -3.71 8.28 18.13
N PRO A 119 -4.52 7.50 18.87
CA PRO A 119 -4.13 6.95 20.17
C PRO A 119 -2.94 5.98 20.06
#